data_AF-A0A2T3MJ56-F1
#
_entry.id   AF-A0A2T3MJ56-F1
#
_cell.length_a   1.000
_cell.length_b   1.000
_cell.length_c   1.000
_cell.angle_alpha   90.00
_cell.angle_beta   90.00
_cell.angle_gamma   90.00
#
_symmetry.space_group_name_H-M   'P 1'
#
loop_
_entity.id
_entity.type
_entity.pdbx_description
1 polymer ?
#
loop_
_entity_poly.entity_id
_entity_poly.type
_entity_poly.pdbx_seq_one_letter_code
_entity_poly.pdbx_strand_id
1 'polypeptide(L)'
;MKLLFSLHSLMHAIEIMEPEKKGKFTLALQESHIDKISAELEQGKDVELKDIEIESGLLSYQGRHVSLYIKANGSSARFHISDCSTLQSMRLNGRFERYVVTNNTSGEFVVDTSYGETKARLKVCKNCLRKLNYKGCNTTTQIDPIVQHFNMVEFFSTYSSFFPHLPSRLAEIAKSGYSDDWSKISSHYRVEKNFECEACSVNMRSHRALLHVHHVSGVKSDNRPFNLKALCIDCHSKQPKHEHMALSHRERQIVNDLRKQQGLLSVLGEWKELFDYSDSGVHGVLHACQQAYLKRPEINYFVEDDFGDFAARLELAWPKHNFGIAISVNDIEDATKNGWRVVSVNEFLDNYKYQAHNLRE
;
A
#
# COMPACT_ATOMS: atom_id res chain seq x y z
N MET A 1 23.85 8.86 7.26
CA MET A 1 23.03 9.35 6.13
C MET A 1 23.21 10.87 6.05
N LYS A 2 23.73 11.44 4.95
CA LYS A 2 23.74 12.90 4.75
C LYS A 2 22.47 13.28 4.00
N LEU A 3 21.53 13.96 4.65
CA LEU A 3 20.38 14.55 3.99
C LEU A 3 20.86 15.78 3.20
N LEU A 4 20.70 15.75 1.88
CA LEU A 4 20.82 16.93 1.03
C LEU A 4 19.42 17.53 0.93
N PHE A 5 19.17 18.58 1.70
CA PHE A 5 17.90 19.31 1.74
C PHE A 5 18.15 20.74 1.27
N SER A 6 17.41 21.20 0.26
CA SER A 6 17.51 22.56 -0.30
C SER A 6 16.19 23.29 -0.12
N LEU A 7 16.25 24.47 0.48
CA LEU A 7 15.09 25.37 0.68
C LEU A 7 15.02 26.47 -0.38
N HIS A 8 15.76 26.35 -1.48
CA HIS A 8 15.93 27.43 -2.45
C HIS A 8 14.60 27.94 -3.03
N SER A 9 13.70 27.04 -3.45
CA SER A 9 12.39 27.43 -4.00
C SER A 9 11.48 28.10 -2.98
N LEU A 10 11.54 27.67 -1.71
CA LEU A 10 10.79 28.32 -0.62
C LEU A 10 11.35 29.72 -0.33
N MET A 11 12.67 29.87 -0.32
CA MET A 11 13.32 31.17 -0.11
C MET A 11 12.97 32.15 -1.24
N HIS A 12 13.00 31.68 -2.49
CA HIS A 12 12.59 32.47 -3.65
C HIS A 12 11.11 32.89 -3.60
N ALA A 13 10.23 32.01 -3.12
CA ALA A 13 8.81 32.33 -2.93
C ALA A 13 8.61 33.41 -1.85
N ILE A 14 9.39 33.37 -0.76
CA ILE A 14 9.39 34.41 0.28
C ILE A 14 9.91 35.75 -0.25
N GLU A 15 10.89 35.73 -1.17
CA GLU A 15 11.38 36.92 -1.84
C GLU A 15 10.33 37.55 -2.76
N ILE A 16 9.57 36.74 -3.51
CA ILE A 16 8.50 37.24 -4.39
C ILE A 16 7.32 37.80 -3.58
N MET A 17 6.91 37.10 -2.52
CA MET A 17 5.68 37.43 -1.79
C MET A 17 5.85 38.52 -0.73
N GLU A 18 7.08 38.87 -0.37
CA GLU A 18 7.43 39.91 0.62
C GLU A 18 6.52 39.95 1.86
N PRO A 19 6.34 38.84 2.59
CA PRO A 19 5.41 38.82 3.72
C PRO A 19 5.88 39.76 4.84
N GLU A 20 4.93 40.47 5.47
CA GLU A 20 5.18 41.41 6.57
C GLU A 20 5.97 40.79 7.73
N LYS A 21 5.84 39.47 7.93
CA LYS A 21 6.63 38.70 8.88
C LYS A 21 7.20 37.45 8.24
N LYS A 22 8.53 37.41 8.11
CA LYS A 22 9.25 36.20 7.68
C LYS A 22 9.15 35.12 8.75
N GLY A 23 8.73 33.91 8.36
CA GLY A 23 8.73 32.75 9.24
C GLY A 23 10.15 32.35 9.65
N LYS A 24 10.34 31.90 10.89
CA LYS A 24 11.59 31.25 11.33
C LYS A 24 11.42 29.74 11.23
N PHE A 25 12.18 29.11 10.34
CA PHE A 25 12.23 27.66 10.23
C PHE A 25 13.38 27.14 11.08
N THR A 26 13.06 26.24 12.00
CA THR A 26 14.05 25.61 12.87
C THR A 26 14.03 24.12 12.56
N LEU A 27 15.12 23.60 12.00
CA LEU A 27 15.30 22.17 11.81
C LEU A 27 15.79 21.59 13.13
N ALA A 28 14.87 21.02 13.90
CA ALA A 28 15.20 20.25 15.09
C ALA A 28 15.30 18.77 14.71
N LEU A 29 16.37 18.11 15.17
CA LEU A 29 16.44 16.66 15.14
C LEU A 29 15.57 16.15 16.30
N GLN A 30 14.36 15.70 15.99
CA GLN A 30 13.52 15.01 16.96
C GLN A 30 13.64 13.51 16.70
N GLU A 31 14.13 12.75 17.68
CA GLU A 31 14.02 11.29 17.64
C GLU A 31 12.54 10.94 17.54
N SER A 32 12.13 10.39 16.40
CA SER A 32 10.74 10.01 16.22
C SER A 32 10.44 8.81 17.13
N HIS A 33 9.38 8.89 17.94
CA HIS A 33 8.85 7.76 18.73
C HIS A 33 8.45 6.53 17.88
N ILE A 34 8.63 6.60 16.56
CA ILE A 34 8.21 5.62 15.57
C ILE A 34 8.90 4.26 15.81
N ASP A 35 10.22 4.23 16.03
CA ASP A 35 10.92 2.95 16.20
C ASP A 35 10.54 2.25 17.52
N LYS A 36 10.27 3.03 18.56
CA LYS A 36 9.84 2.52 19.87
C LYS A 36 8.46 1.85 19.79
N ILE A 37 7.48 2.48 19.15
CA ILE A 37 6.14 1.90 18.99
C ILE A 37 6.19 0.64 18.12
N SER A 38 6.99 0.64 17.05
CA SER A 38 7.16 -0.55 16.20
C SER A 38 7.72 -1.73 16.99
N ALA A 39 8.74 -1.50 17.82
CA ALA A 39 9.34 -2.53 18.68
C ALA A 39 8.39 -3.04 19.76
N GLU A 40 7.60 -2.16 20.39
CA GLU A 40 6.61 -2.54 21.40
C GLU A 40 5.47 -3.39 20.79
N LEU A 41 4.94 -2.99 19.62
CA LEU A 41 3.89 -3.75 18.93
C LEU A 41 4.39 -5.14 18.47
N GLU A 42 5.66 -5.27 18.10
CA GLU A 42 6.26 -6.55 17.68
C GLU A 42 6.32 -7.55 18.84
N GLN A 43 6.49 -7.05 20.07
CA GLN A 43 6.48 -7.84 21.28
C GLN A 43 5.06 -8.16 21.77
N GLY A 44 4.03 -7.61 21.12
CA GLY A 44 2.63 -7.78 21.52
C GLY A 44 2.25 -6.80 22.64
N LYS A 45 2.39 -5.50 22.37
CA LYS A 45 1.88 -4.44 23.25
C LYS A 45 0.37 -4.58 23.45
N ASP A 46 -0.06 -4.53 24.71
CA ASP A 46 -1.47 -4.31 25.05
C ASP A 46 -1.85 -2.89 24.62
N VAL A 47 -2.45 -2.80 23.43
CA VAL A 47 -3.06 -1.57 22.92
C VAL A 47 -4.53 -1.60 23.28
N GLU A 48 -5.04 -0.50 23.83
CA GLU A 48 -6.47 -0.38 24.08
C GLU A 48 -7.22 -0.41 22.75
N LEU A 49 -8.20 -1.31 22.64
CA LEU A 49 -8.90 -1.56 21.38
C LEU A 49 -9.64 -0.35 20.82
N LYS A 50 -9.91 0.66 21.67
CA LYS A 50 -10.52 1.93 21.28
C LYS A 50 -9.58 2.82 20.47
N ASP A 51 -8.27 2.61 20.57
CA ASP A 51 -7.25 3.38 19.86
C ASP A 51 -6.95 2.78 18.47
N ILE A 52 -7.64 1.69 18.10
CA ILE A 52 -7.53 1.10 16.77
C ILE A 52 -8.33 1.92 15.79
N GLU A 53 -7.65 2.35 14.74
CA GLU A 53 -8.20 3.08 13.62
C GLU A 53 -8.54 2.09 12.49
N ILE A 54 -9.52 2.48 11.66
CA ILE A 54 -9.89 1.72 10.47
C ILE A 54 -9.60 2.61 9.26
N GLU A 55 -8.50 2.33 8.57
CA GLU A 55 -8.09 3.08 7.37
C GLU A 55 -8.41 2.24 6.14
N SER A 56 -9.37 2.72 5.33
CA SER A 56 -9.82 2.02 4.11
C SER A 56 -10.15 0.53 4.33
N GLY A 57 -10.76 0.22 5.49
CA GLY A 57 -11.18 -1.13 5.89
C GLY A 57 -10.11 -1.98 6.56
N LEU A 58 -8.85 -1.54 6.58
CA LEU A 58 -7.75 -2.22 7.28
C LEU A 58 -7.62 -1.73 8.71
N LEU A 59 -7.14 -2.60 9.59
CA LEU A 59 -6.89 -2.26 10.99
C LEU A 59 -5.52 -1.56 11.11
N SER A 60 -5.52 -0.37 11.70
CA SER A 60 -4.31 0.39 11.97
C SER A 60 -4.24 0.90 13.41
N TYR A 61 -3.03 1.22 13.84
CA TYR A 61 -2.74 1.89 15.09
C TYR A 61 -1.56 2.83 14.88
N GLN A 62 -1.79 4.13 15.05
CA GLN A 62 -0.79 5.18 14.86
C GLN A 62 -0.06 5.05 13.52
N GLY A 63 -0.83 4.93 12.43
CA GLY A 63 -0.34 4.81 11.05
C GLY A 63 0.39 3.52 10.71
N ARG A 64 0.30 2.48 11.54
CA ARG A 64 0.85 1.13 11.28
C ARG A 64 -0.27 0.11 11.16
N HIS A 65 -0.08 -0.89 10.31
CA HIS A 65 -0.95 -2.05 10.30
C HIS A 65 -0.91 -2.80 11.65
N VAL A 66 -2.06 -3.30 12.08
CA VAL A 66 -2.19 -4.21 13.21
C VAL A 66 -3.08 -5.38 12.87
N SER A 67 -2.95 -6.44 13.64
CA SER A 67 -3.79 -7.61 13.59
C SER A 67 -4.39 -7.90 14.96
N LEU A 68 -5.59 -8.47 14.96
CA LEU A 68 -6.33 -8.82 16.16
C LEU A 68 -6.58 -10.31 16.24
N TYR A 69 -6.36 -10.92 17.41
CA TYR A 69 -6.68 -12.32 17.65
C TYR A 69 -7.06 -12.55 19.11
N ILE A 70 -7.67 -13.70 19.43
CA ILE A 70 -8.06 -14.07 20.79
C ILE A 70 -7.15 -15.19 21.27
N LYS A 71 -6.26 -14.91 22.24
CA LYS A 71 -5.32 -15.87 22.83
C LYS A 71 -6.00 -17.13 23.37
N ALA A 72 -7.12 -16.94 24.09
CA ALA A 72 -7.88 -18.00 24.74
C ALA A 72 -8.45 -19.08 23.78
N ASN A 73 -8.47 -18.82 22.47
CA ASN A 73 -8.94 -19.80 21.48
C ASN A 73 -7.83 -20.79 21.06
N GLY A 74 -6.62 -20.66 21.62
CA GLY A 74 -5.49 -21.55 21.33
C GLY A 74 -5.10 -21.55 19.85
N SER A 75 -4.59 -22.69 19.36
CA SER A 75 -4.19 -22.88 17.95
C SER A 75 -5.36 -22.82 16.95
N SER A 76 -6.61 -22.91 17.43
CA SER A 76 -7.81 -22.75 16.62
C SER A 76 -8.15 -21.29 16.31
N ALA A 77 -7.48 -20.34 16.99
CA ALA A 77 -7.67 -18.92 16.79
C ALA A 77 -7.46 -18.51 15.32
N ARG A 78 -8.08 -17.39 14.97
CA ARG A 78 -7.88 -16.71 13.69
C ARG A 78 -7.48 -15.28 13.99
N PHE A 79 -6.56 -14.76 13.20
CA PHE A 79 -6.21 -13.36 13.27
C PHE A 79 -7.00 -12.56 12.24
N HIS A 80 -7.27 -11.31 12.57
CA HIS A 80 -8.04 -10.36 11.80
C HIS A 80 -7.15 -9.19 11.39
N ILE A 81 -7.35 -8.70 10.17
CA ILE A 81 -6.54 -7.64 9.53
C ILE A 81 -7.41 -6.52 8.94
N SER A 82 -8.72 -6.71 8.93
CA SER A 82 -9.73 -5.74 8.49
C SER A 82 -10.93 -5.79 9.43
N ASP A 83 -11.73 -4.72 9.44
CA ASP A 83 -12.99 -4.66 10.18
C ASP A 83 -14.07 -5.51 9.50
N CYS A 84 -13.95 -6.82 9.66
CA CYS A 84 -14.83 -7.78 9.02
C CYS A 84 -16.10 -8.04 9.85
N SER A 85 -17.10 -8.67 9.24
CA SER A 85 -18.38 -8.99 9.88
C SER A 85 -18.24 -9.75 11.22
N THR A 86 -17.18 -10.54 11.40
CA THR A 86 -16.90 -11.20 12.69
C THR A 86 -16.49 -10.20 13.77
N LEU A 87 -15.61 -9.23 13.46
CA LEU A 87 -15.23 -8.21 14.44
C LEU A 87 -16.41 -7.30 14.77
N GLN A 88 -17.19 -6.90 13.76
CA GLN A 88 -18.42 -6.13 13.94
C GLN A 88 -19.41 -6.86 14.85
N SER A 89 -19.63 -8.16 14.61
CA SER A 89 -20.47 -8.99 15.48
C SER A 89 -19.92 -9.09 16.90
N MET A 90 -18.61 -9.27 17.08
CA MET A 90 -17.99 -9.32 18.41
C MET A 90 -18.10 -8.00 19.16
N ARG A 91 -18.05 -6.86 18.45
CA ARG A 91 -18.27 -5.52 19.00
C ARG A 91 -19.72 -5.32 19.45
N LEU A 92 -20.69 -5.66 18.61
CA LEU A 92 -22.12 -5.57 18.93
C LEU A 92 -22.51 -6.45 20.14
N ASN A 93 -21.85 -7.60 20.30
CA ASN A 93 -22.11 -8.52 21.41
C ASN A 93 -21.30 -8.20 22.68
N GLY A 94 -20.58 -7.07 22.75
CA GLY A 94 -19.79 -6.69 23.92
C GLY A 94 -18.60 -7.61 24.22
N ARG A 95 -18.10 -8.33 23.21
CA ARG A 95 -17.00 -9.31 23.32
C ARG A 95 -15.70 -8.84 22.67
N PHE A 96 -15.64 -7.57 22.27
CA PHE A 96 -14.48 -7.00 21.58
C PHE A 96 -13.25 -6.94 22.47
N GLU A 97 -13.40 -6.63 23.77
CA GLU A 97 -12.33 -6.55 24.77
C GLU A 97 -11.48 -7.82 24.94
N ARG A 98 -11.85 -8.92 24.29
CA ARG A 98 -11.10 -10.18 24.29
C ARG A 98 -9.97 -10.24 23.27
N TYR A 99 -9.89 -9.28 22.35
CA TYR A 99 -8.89 -9.26 21.30
C TYR A 99 -7.57 -8.68 21.80
N VAL A 100 -6.47 -9.30 21.36
CA VAL A 100 -5.10 -8.81 21.55
C VAL A 100 -4.62 -8.18 20.25
N VAL A 101 -3.96 -7.04 20.36
CA VAL A 101 -3.39 -6.27 19.24
C VAL A 101 -1.93 -6.65 19.03
N THR A 102 -1.53 -6.84 17.77
CA THR A 102 -0.11 -7.04 17.43
C THR A 102 0.16 -6.60 15.99
N ASN A 103 1.34 -6.06 15.71
CA ASN A 103 1.82 -5.82 14.34
C ASN A 103 2.74 -6.96 13.84
N ASN A 104 2.72 -8.11 14.52
CA ASN A 104 3.61 -9.20 14.18
C ASN A 104 3.30 -9.75 12.77
N THR A 105 4.29 -9.64 11.88
CA THR A 105 4.23 -10.12 10.49
C THR A 105 4.82 -11.52 10.30
N SER A 106 5.33 -12.17 11.36
CA SER A 106 5.98 -13.49 11.28
C SER A 106 5.00 -14.66 11.09
N GLY A 107 3.72 -14.45 11.42
CA GLY A 107 2.71 -15.52 11.43
C GLY A 107 2.65 -16.35 12.71
N GLU A 108 3.55 -16.15 13.66
CA GLU A 108 3.58 -16.88 14.94
C GLU A 108 3.03 -16.03 16.08
N PHE A 109 1.92 -16.47 16.68
CA PHE A 109 1.22 -15.76 17.74
C PHE A 109 1.34 -16.48 19.07
N VAL A 110 1.34 -15.74 20.16
CA VAL A 110 1.29 -16.30 21.53
C VAL A 110 -0.16 -16.64 21.84
N VAL A 111 -0.47 -17.91 22.13
CA VAL A 111 -1.83 -18.38 22.42
C VAL A 111 -1.89 -19.20 23.70
N ASP A 112 -3.05 -19.22 24.33
CA ASP A 112 -3.26 -19.97 25.58
C ASP A 112 -3.50 -21.45 25.30
N THR A 113 -2.95 -22.31 26.16
CA THR A 113 -3.21 -23.75 26.22
C THR A 113 -3.51 -24.18 27.64
N SER A 114 -3.95 -25.43 27.83
CA SER A 114 -4.16 -26.01 29.15
C SER A 114 -2.89 -26.04 30.03
N TYR A 115 -1.71 -25.88 29.44
CA TYR A 115 -0.41 -25.95 30.12
C TYR A 115 0.33 -24.59 30.17
N GLY A 116 -0.33 -23.49 29.78
CA GLY A 116 0.25 -22.14 29.71
C GLY A 116 0.27 -21.57 28.28
N GLU A 117 1.02 -20.48 28.09
CA GLU A 117 1.16 -19.82 26.78
C GLU A 117 2.13 -20.60 25.87
N THR A 118 1.80 -20.69 24.58
CA THR A 118 2.68 -21.26 23.55
C THR A 118 2.63 -20.45 22.26
N LYS A 119 3.59 -20.65 21.36
CA LYS A 119 3.56 -20.03 20.02
C LYS A 119 2.84 -20.93 19.03
N ALA A 120 1.89 -20.38 18.29
CA ALA A 120 1.15 -21.08 17.25
C ALA A 120 1.05 -20.26 15.97
N ARG A 121 1.12 -20.94 14.82
CA ARG A 121 0.81 -20.34 13.52
C ARG A 121 -0.69 -20.27 13.33
N LEU A 122 -1.24 -19.07 13.41
CA LEU A 122 -2.67 -18.84 13.22
C LEU A 122 -3.00 -18.61 11.75
N LYS A 123 -4.21 -18.99 11.36
CA LYS A 123 -4.73 -18.70 10.01
C LYS A 123 -5.46 -17.36 10.00
N VAL A 124 -5.41 -16.68 8.86
CA VAL A 124 -6.18 -15.45 8.63
C VAL A 124 -7.68 -15.74 8.68
N CYS A 125 -8.46 -14.79 9.18
CA CYS A 125 -9.91 -14.86 9.12
C CYS A 125 -10.42 -14.71 7.69
N LYS A 126 -11.17 -15.71 7.20
CA LYS A 126 -11.77 -15.70 5.85
C LYS A 126 -12.66 -14.49 5.57
N ASN A 127 -13.34 -13.97 6.59
CA ASN A 127 -14.22 -12.81 6.44
C ASN A 127 -13.41 -11.53 6.21
N CYS A 128 -12.18 -11.45 6.73
CA CYS A 128 -11.28 -10.33 6.44
C CYS A 128 -10.85 -10.33 4.96
N LEU A 129 -10.50 -11.50 4.43
CA LEU A 129 -10.12 -11.63 3.02
C LEU A 129 -11.27 -11.28 2.07
N ARG A 130 -12.50 -11.73 2.40
CA ARG A 130 -13.71 -11.39 1.63
C ARG A 130 -14.02 -9.90 1.65
N LYS A 131 -13.91 -9.27 2.83
CA LYS A 131 -14.13 -7.83 3.01
C LYS A 131 -13.23 -7.01 2.07
N LEU A 132 -11.97 -7.42 1.94
CA LEU A 132 -10.98 -6.75 1.08
C LEU A 132 -10.99 -7.22 -0.38
N ASN A 133 -11.84 -8.21 -0.72
CA ASN A 133 -11.78 -8.96 -1.96
C ASN A 133 -10.34 -9.38 -2.35
N TYR A 134 -9.57 -9.80 -1.35
CA TYR A 134 -8.13 -10.08 -1.50
C TYR A 134 -7.92 -11.18 -2.56
N LYS A 135 -7.03 -10.92 -3.53
CA LYS A 135 -6.79 -11.78 -4.71
C LYS A 135 -8.08 -12.16 -5.47
N GLY A 136 -9.08 -11.29 -5.45
CA GLY A 136 -10.36 -11.53 -6.11
C GLY A 136 -11.14 -12.70 -5.51
N CYS A 137 -10.95 -13.02 -4.22
CA CYS A 137 -11.56 -14.20 -3.60
C CYS A 137 -13.10 -14.22 -3.60
N ASN A 138 -13.76 -13.09 -3.86
CA ASN A 138 -15.23 -13.06 -4.03
C ASN A 138 -15.69 -13.49 -5.44
N THR A 139 -14.74 -13.67 -6.37
CA THR A 139 -15.00 -14.19 -7.72
C THR A 139 -14.95 -15.72 -7.78
N THR A 140 -14.30 -16.36 -6.81
CA THR A 140 -14.10 -17.81 -6.77
C THR A 140 -15.06 -18.50 -5.79
N THR A 141 -15.43 -19.75 -6.09
CA THR A 141 -16.28 -20.54 -5.20
C THR A 141 -15.52 -21.06 -3.97
N GLN A 142 -14.19 -21.21 -4.07
CA GLN A 142 -13.34 -21.75 -3.00
C GLN A 142 -12.30 -20.74 -2.51
N ILE A 143 -12.51 -20.22 -1.30
CA ILE A 143 -11.57 -19.30 -0.62
C ILE A 143 -10.46 -20.05 0.14
N ASP A 144 -10.66 -21.35 0.40
CA ASP A 144 -9.74 -22.13 1.24
C ASP A 144 -8.30 -22.16 0.72
N PRO A 145 -8.02 -22.27 -0.59
CA PRO A 145 -6.64 -22.18 -1.09
C PRO A 145 -5.97 -20.85 -0.74
N ILE A 146 -6.71 -19.73 -0.81
CA ILE A 146 -6.19 -18.39 -0.50
C ILE A 146 -5.92 -18.27 1.00
N VAL A 147 -6.78 -18.82 1.85
CA VAL A 147 -6.57 -18.85 3.31
C VAL A 147 -5.39 -19.73 3.69
N GLN A 148 -5.22 -20.88 3.03
CA GLN A 148 -4.14 -21.83 3.33
C GLN A 148 -2.76 -21.30 2.92
N HIS A 149 -2.68 -20.60 1.78
CA HIS A 149 -1.44 -20.02 1.27
C HIS A 149 -1.28 -18.53 1.63
N PHE A 150 -2.07 -18.02 2.57
CA PHE A 150 -1.97 -16.63 3.00
C PHE A 150 -0.58 -16.35 3.56
N ASN A 151 0.05 -15.31 3.05
CA ASN A 151 1.35 -14.85 3.51
C ASN A 151 1.22 -13.41 4.02
N MET A 152 1.61 -13.17 5.29
CA MET A 152 1.51 -11.86 5.91
C MET A 152 2.40 -10.81 5.24
N VAL A 153 3.64 -11.20 4.91
CA VAL A 153 4.60 -10.29 4.28
C VAL A 153 4.06 -9.83 2.92
N GLU A 154 3.56 -10.75 2.11
CA GLU A 154 2.89 -10.42 0.84
C GLU A 154 1.68 -9.50 1.06
N PHE A 155 0.83 -9.83 2.03
CA PHE A 155 -0.37 -9.04 2.31
C PHE A 155 0.00 -7.60 2.71
N PHE A 156 0.92 -7.41 3.66
CA PHE A 156 1.28 -6.07 4.11
C PHE A 156 2.04 -5.26 3.06
N SER A 157 2.83 -5.90 2.19
CA SER A 157 3.42 -5.21 1.03
C SER A 157 2.35 -4.83 0.00
N THR A 158 1.33 -5.66 -0.21
CA THR A 158 0.20 -5.35 -1.11
C THR A 158 -0.52 -4.09 -0.67
N TYR A 159 -0.79 -3.94 0.63
CA TYR A 159 -1.50 -2.79 1.20
C TYR A 159 -0.56 -1.73 1.80
N SER A 160 0.73 -1.76 1.47
CA SER A 160 1.74 -0.86 2.05
C SER A 160 1.41 0.63 1.87
N SER A 161 0.71 0.97 0.79
CA SER A 161 0.29 2.33 0.48
C SER A 161 -0.91 2.82 1.31
N PHE A 162 -1.50 1.97 2.15
CA PHE A 162 -2.60 2.32 3.03
C PHE A 162 -2.11 2.75 4.42
N PHE A 163 -0.81 2.62 4.69
CA PHE A 163 -0.22 2.89 5.99
C PHE A 163 0.94 3.89 5.87
N PRO A 164 0.93 4.99 6.65
CA PRO A 164 2.05 5.94 6.70
C PRO A 164 3.38 5.32 7.17
N HIS A 165 3.33 4.28 8.00
CA HIS A 165 4.50 3.70 8.64
C HIS A 165 4.61 2.19 8.37
N LEU A 166 5.69 1.81 7.69
CA LEU A 166 6.01 0.42 7.39
C LEU A 166 6.73 -0.27 8.57
N PRO A 167 6.53 -1.58 8.79
CA PRO A 167 7.26 -2.32 9.81
C PRO A 167 8.75 -2.47 9.45
N SER A 168 9.61 -2.28 10.45
CA SER A 168 11.08 -2.24 10.29
C SER A 168 11.68 -3.54 9.72
N ARG A 169 11.10 -4.71 10.04
CA ARG A 169 11.61 -6.01 9.56
C ARG A 169 11.52 -6.24 8.05
N LEU A 170 10.59 -5.58 7.34
CA LEU A 170 10.55 -5.67 5.87
C LEU A 170 11.82 -5.07 5.23
N ALA A 171 12.45 -4.09 5.88
CA ALA A 171 13.65 -3.43 5.38
C ALA A 171 14.95 -4.23 5.57
N GLU A 172 14.99 -5.17 6.53
CA GLU A 172 16.24 -5.87 6.90
C GLU A 172 16.53 -7.13 6.06
N ILE A 173 15.51 -7.82 5.53
CA ILE A 173 15.65 -9.08 4.78
C ILE A 173 16.45 -8.90 3.47
N ALA A 174 16.60 -7.66 2.98
CA ALA A 174 17.20 -7.36 1.68
C ALA A 174 18.75 -7.43 1.63
N LYS A 175 19.47 -7.37 2.76
CA LYS A 175 20.90 -6.96 2.76
C LYS A 175 21.96 -8.05 2.53
N SER A 176 21.65 -9.34 2.47
CA SER A 176 22.68 -10.38 2.25
C SER A 176 22.80 -10.80 0.77
N GLY A 177 24.04 -10.95 0.28
CA GLY A 177 24.36 -11.65 -0.98
C GLY A 177 24.78 -10.81 -2.18
N TYR A 178 24.90 -9.48 -2.06
CA TYR A 178 25.42 -8.63 -3.14
C TYR A 178 26.96 -8.66 -3.18
N SER A 179 27.53 -8.45 -4.37
CA SER A 179 28.97 -8.19 -4.51
C SER A 179 29.34 -6.81 -3.95
N ASP A 180 30.60 -6.65 -3.53
CA ASP A 180 31.10 -5.40 -2.94
C ASP A 180 30.98 -4.18 -3.89
N ASP A 181 30.96 -4.42 -5.21
CA ASP A 181 30.86 -3.41 -6.25
C ASP A 181 29.43 -3.16 -6.77
N TRP A 182 28.40 -3.78 -6.16
CA TRP A 182 27.01 -3.70 -6.61
C TRP A 182 26.52 -2.26 -6.83
N SER A 183 26.90 -1.34 -5.95
CA SER A 183 26.50 0.08 -6.09
C SER A 183 26.99 0.69 -7.41
N LYS A 184 28.16 0.29 -7.91
CA LYS A 184 28.72 0.78 -9.19
C LYS A 184 28.01 0.11 -10.36
N ILE A 185 27.85 -1.21 -10.30
CA ILE A 185 27.17 -2.01 -11.34
C ILE A 185 25.74 -1.53 -11.54
N SER A 186 24.97 -1.41 -10.47
CA SER A 186 23.59 -0.92 -10.49
C SER A 186 23.49 0.51 -11.03
N SER A 187 24.43 1.38 -10.67
CA SER A 187 24.46 2.75 -11.21
C SER A 187 24.76 2.77 -12.71
N HIS A 188 25.76 2.01 -13.17
CA HIS A 188 26.12 1.93 -14.58
C HIS A 188 24.98 1.38 -15.42
N TYR A 189 24.37 0.27 -14.99
CA TYR A 189 23.27 -0.36 -15.70
C TYR A 189 22.07 0.57 -15.86
N ARG A 190 21.70 1.34 -14.83
CA ARG A 190 20.61 2.32 -14.92
C ARG A 190 20.91 3.47 -15.89
N VAL A 191 22.17 3.90 -15.98
CA VAL A 191 22.60 4.90 -16.97
C VAL A 191 22.52 4.33 -18.38
N GLU A 192 23.01 3.10 -18.58
CA GLU A 192 22.95 2.37 -19.87
C GLU A 192 21.50 2.21 -20.36
N LYS A 193 20.57 1.92 -19.45
CA LYS A 193 19.12 1.85 -19.74
C LYS A 193 18.42 3.21 -19.76
N ASN A 194 19.16 4.31 -19.78
CA ASN A 194 18.62 5.68 -19.83
C ASN A 194 17.63 6.05 -18.71
N PHE A 195 17.73 5.38 -17.57
CA PHE A 195 16.76 5.42 -16.48
C PHE A 195 15.34 4.98 -16.86
N GLU A 196 15.19 4.17 -17.90
CA GLU A 196 13.91 3.62 -18.32
C GLU A 196 13.62 2.30 -17.61
N CYS A 197 12.37 2.12 -17.17
CA CYS A 197 11.89 0.84 -16.67
C CYS A 197 11.69 -0.14 -17.83
N GLU A 198 12.43 -1.25 -17.84
CA GLU A 198 12.34 -2.29 -18.88
C GLU A 198 11.07 -3.17 -18.77
N ALA A 199 10.11 -2.81 -17.92
CA ALA A 199 8.80 -3.48 -17.83
C ALA A 199 7.63 -2.60 -18.27
N CYS A 200 7.65 -1.31 -17.95
CA CYS A 200 6.54 -0.40 -18.27
C CYS A 200 6.99 0.85 -19.04
N SER A 201 8.25 0.91 -19.48
CA SER A 201 8.86 2.00 -20.24
C SER A 201 8.83 3.39 -19.60
N VAL A 202 8.38 3.53 -18.34
CA VAL A 202 8.46 4.81 -17.63
C VAL A 202 9.92 5.24 -17.47
N ASN A 203 10.23 6.44 -17.92
CA ASN A 203 11.50 7.09 -17.70
C ASN A 203 11.54 7.73 -16.31
N MET A 204 12.53 7.34 -15.52
CA MET A 204 12.72 7.75 -14.13
C MET A 204 13.89 8.73 -13.97
N ARG A 205 14.36 9.39 -15.04
CA ARG A 205 15.55 10.26 -15.00
C ARG A 205 15.45 11.42 -14.02
N SER A 206 14.24 11.96 -13.82
CA SER A 206 13.94 13.00 -12.82
C SER A 206 13.86 12.44 -11.38
N HIS A 207 13.66 11.12 -11.23
CA HIS A 207 13.47 10.43 -9.95
C HIS A 207 14.32 9.15 -9.87
N ARG A 208 15.63 9.29 -10.09
CA ARG A 208 16.57 8.16 -10.28
C ARG A 208 16.58 7.17 -9.12
N ALA A 209 16.27 7.62 -7.90
CA ALA A 209 16.19 6.76 -6.72
C ALA A 209 15.08 5.71 -6.81
N LEU A 210 14.03 5.97 -7.59
CA LEU A 210 12.87 5.09 -7.75
C LEU A 210 13.03 4.09 -8.92
N LEU A 211 14.24 3.96 -9.47
CA LEU A 211 14.61 2.93 -10.43
C LEU A 211 15.64 2.00 -9.81
N HIS A 212 15.29 0.72 -9.71
CA HIS A 212 16.10 -0.35 -9.15
C HIS A 212 16.66 -1.23 -10.26
N VAL A 213 17.68 -2.04 -9.92
CA VAL A 213 18.13 -3.15 -10.77
C VAL A 213 17.76 -4.46 -10.09
N HIS A 214 17.02 -5.27 -10.81
CA HIS A 214 16.52 -6.58 -10.40
C HIS A 214 17.38 -7.69 -10.99
N HIS A 215 17.78 -8.67 -10.17
CA HIS A 215 18.43 -9.89 -10.62
C HIS A 215 17.38 -10.92 -11.04
N VAL A 216 17.24 -11.18 -12.35
CA VAL A 216 16.19 -12.02 -12.94
C VAL A 216 16.20 -13.46 -12.39
N SER A 217 17.37 -14.05 -12.20
CA SER A 217 17.52 -15.39 -11.60
C SER A 217 17.35 -15.41 -10.07
N GLY A 218 17.37 -14.24 -9.42
CA GLY A 218 17.49 -14.10 -7.97
C GLY A 218 18.91 -14.32 -7.41
N VAL A 219 19.89 -14.67 -8.26
CA VAL A 219 21.29 -14.81 -7.85
C VAL A 219 21.95 -13.43 -7.78
N LYS A 220 22.00 -12.84 -6.58
CA LYS A 220 22.48 -11.48 -6.33
C LYS A 220 23.97 -11.23 -6.66
N SER A 221 24.77 -12.29 -6.77
CA SER A 221 26.18 -12.21 -7.18
C SER A 221 26.39 -12.30 -8.70
N ASP A 222 25.37 -12.72 -9.45
CA ASP A 222 25.46 -12.83 -10.90
C ASP A 222 25.14 -11.49 -11.58
N ASN A 223 26.17 -10.71 -11.83
CA ASN A 223 26.05 -9.36 -12.40
C ASN A 223 26.12 -9.31 -13.92
N ARG A 224 25.96 -10.45 -14.61
CA ARG A 224 25.98 -10.48 -16.08
C ARG A 224 24.76 -9.70 -16.61
N PRO A 225 24.89 -8.89 -17.69
CA PRO A 225 23.82 -8.01 -18.15
C PRO A 225 22.48 -8.70 -18.42
N PHE A 226 22.48 -9.95 -18.88
CA PHE A 226 21.26 -10.73 -19.13
C PHE A 226 20.52 -11.13 -17.85
N ASN A 227 21.20 -11.13 -16.70
CA ASN A 227 20.60 -11.40 -15.40
C ASN A 227 20.12 -10.12 -14.71
N LEU A 228 20.40 -8.94 -15.27
CA LEU A 228 19.98 -7.66 -14.72
C LEU A 228 18.77 -7.12 -15.49
N LYS A 229 17.89 -6.42 -14.79
CA LYS A 229 16.77 -5.69 -15.38
C LYS A 229 16.50 -4.40 -14.60
N ALA A 230 16.44 -3.27 -15.29
CA ALA A 230 16.10 -1.98 -14.71
C ALA A 230 14.58 -1.88 -14.56
N LEU A 231 14.10 -1.77 -13.32
CA LEU A 231 12.67 -1.72 -13.00
C LEU A 231 12.36 -0.52 -12.11
N CYS A 232 11.28 0.21 -12.41
CA CYS A 232 10.73 1.15 -11.43
C CYS A 232 10.31 0.39 -10.18
N ILE A 233 10.34 1.04 -9.03
CA ILE A 233 10.05 0.38 -7.74
C ILE A 233 8.69 -0.33 -7.70
N ASP A 234 7.66 0.21 -8.37
CA ASP A 234 6.33 -0.43 -8.45
C ASP A 234 6.38 -1.74 -9.25
N CYS A 235 6.93 -1.70 -10.47
CA CYS A 235 7.14 -2.93 -11.27
C CYS A 235 8.06 -3.95 -10.59
N HIS A 236 9.06 -3.47 -9.83
CA HIS A 236 9.97 -4.33 -9.09
C HIS A 236 9.25 -5.05 -7.95
N SER A 237 8.41 -4.33 -7.18
CA SER A 237 7.63 -4.93 -6.09
C SER A 237 6.65 -6.01 -6.57
N LYS A 238 6.21 -5.91 -7.82
CA LYS A 238 5.33 -6.88 -8.48
C LYS A 238 6.08 -8.07 -9.11
N GLN A 239 7.41 -8.13 -9.02
CA GLN A 239 8.17 -9.30 -9.50
C GLN A 239 7.97 -10.49 -8.56
N PRO A 240 8.03 -11.73 -9.09
CA PRO A 240 8.02 -12.93 -8.25
C PRO A 240 9.13 -12.88 -7.19
N LYS A 241 8.86 -13.39 -5.98
CA LYS A 241 9.79 -13.42 -4.84
C LYS A 241 10.15 -12.04 -4.27
N HIS A 242 9.46 -10.98 -4.71
CA HIS A 242 9.61 -9.61 -4.21
C HIS A 242 8.37 -9.14 -3.42
N GLU A 243 7.55 -10.08 -2.94
CA GLU A 243 6.34 -9.83 -2.16
C GLU A 243 6.61 -9.15 -0.80
N HIS A 244 7.88 -8.99 -0.43
CA HIS A 244 8.33 -8.27 0.78
C HIS A 244 8.66 -6.79 0.51
N MET A 245 8.68 -6.37 -0.76
CA MET A 245 9.00 -5.00 -1.14
C MET A 245 7.75 -4.14 -0.98
N ALA A 246 7.71 -3.37 0.11
CA ALA A 246 6.66 -2.41 0.39
C ALA A 246 6.99 -1.04 -0.22
N LEU A 247 5.97 -0.34 -0.71
CA LEU A 247 6.07 1.01 -1.25
C LEU A 247 5.10 1.93 -0.50
N SER A 248 5.58 3.12 -0.16
CA SER A 248 4.69 4.17 0.35
C SER A 248 3.69 4.61 -0.72
N HIS A 249 2.56 5.16 -0.26
CA HIS A 249 1.55 5.73 -1.15
C HIS A 249 2.14 6.77 -2.10
N ARG A 250 2.95 7.68 -1.55
CA ARG A 250 3.64 8.74 -2.30
C ARG A 250 4.56 8.19 -3.39
N GLU A 251 5.29 7.11 -3.11
CA GLU A 251 6.18 6.50 -4.11
C GLU A 251 5.41 5.94 -5.31
N ARG A 252 4.30 5.23 -5.07
CA ARG A 252 3.44 4.73 -6.15
C ARG A 252 2.80 5.87 -6.94
N GLN A 253 2.34 6.89 -6.22
CA GLN A 253 1.80 8.12 -6.80
C GLN A 253 2.81 8.82 -7.72
N ILE A 254 4.07 8.97 -7.31
CA ILE A 254 5.13 9.56 -8.15
C ILE A 254 5.37 8.71 -9.41
N VAL A 255 5.43 7.37 -9.28
CA VAL A 255 5.60 6.48 -10.44
C VAL A 255 4.45 6.64 -11.43
N ASN A 256 3.21 6.72 -10.95
CA ASN A 256 2.04 6.90 -11.81
C ASN A 256 1.93 8.30 -12.39
N ASP A 257 2.41 9.35 -11.71
CA ASP A 257 2.52 10.69 -12.28
C ASP A 257 3.45 10.69 -13.48
N LEU A 258 4.63 10.06 -13.34
CA LEU A 258 5.59 9.94 -14.43
C LEU A 258 5.01 9.13 -15.60
N ARG A 259 4.30 8.02 -15.32
CA ARG A 259 3.60 7.24 -16.36
C ARG A 259 2.56 8.09 -17.09
N LYS A 260 1.76 8.87 -16.35
CA LYS A 260 0.72 9.74 -16.93
C LYS A 260 1.33 10.85 -17.79
N GLN A 261 2.33 11.57 -17.27
CA GLN A 261 3.04 12.64 -17.98
C GLN A 261 3.71 12.14 -19.28
N GLN A 262 4.11 10.87 -19.32
CA GLN A 262 4.73 10.23 -20.47
C GLN A 262 3.72 9.53 -21.40
N GLY A 263 2.40 9.67 -21.16
CA GLY A 263 1.35 9.07 -21.99
C GLY A 263 1.23 7.55 -21.88
N LEU A 264 1.86 6.93 -20.86
CA LEU A 264 1.86 5.48 -20.69
C LEU A 264 0.54 4.94 -20.11
N LEU A 265 -0.29 5.80 -19.51
CA LEU A 265 -1.60 5.41 -18.98
C LEU A 265 -2.77 5.65 -19.96
N SER A 266 -2.57 6.41 -21.06
CA SER A 266 -3.63 6.68 -22.03
C SER A 266 -3.87 5.51 -23.01
N VAL A 267 -2.98 4.52 -23.02
CA VAL A 267 -3.03 3.38 -23.94
C VAL A 267 -3.61 2.11 -23.31
N LEU A 268 -4.06 2.19 -22.05
CA LEU A 268 -4.55 1.02 -21.32
C LEU A 268 -5.87 0.52 -21.92
N GLY A 269 -5.81 -0.67 -22.53
CA GLY A 269 -6.89 -1.29 -23.29
C GLY A 269 -7.36 -2.62 -22.71
N GLU A 270 -6.69 -3.17 -21.68
CA GLU A 270 -7.03 -4.46 -21.07
C GLU A 270 -7.07 -4.41 -19.53
N TRP A 271 -7.85 -5.31 -18.92
CA TRP A 271 -7.90 -5.45 -17.46
C TRP A 271 -6.53 -5.77 -16.87
N LYS A 272 -5.74 -6.61 -17.54
CA LYS A 272 -4.40 -7.00 -17.09
C LYS A 272 -3.53 -5.77 -16.86
N GLU A 273 -3.57 -4.81 -17.78
CA GLU A 273 -2.76 -3.60 -17.66
C GLU A 273 -3.25 -2.72 -16.50
N LEU A 274 -4.55 -2.70 -16.20
CA LEU A 274 -5.03 -2.01 -14.99
C LEU A 274 -4.42 -2.60 -13.71
N PHE A 275 -4.31 -3.93 -13.60
CA PHE A 275 -3.62 -4.58 -12.49
C PHE A 275 -2.10 -4.30 -12.50
N ASP A 276 -1.47 -4.25 -13.67
CA ASP A 276 -0.03 -4.03 -13.77
C ASP A 276 0.36 -2.59 -13.34
N TYR A 277 -0.49 -1.59 -13.59
CA TYR A 277 -0.18 -0.17 -13.37
C TYR A 277 -0.84 0.45 -12.12
N SER A 278 -1.93 -0.12 -11.60
CA SER A 278 -2.59 0.38 -10.39
C SER A 278 -1.85 0.01 -9.10
N ASP A 279 -2.25 0.66 -8.01
CA ASP A 279 -1.84 0.26 -6.67
C ASP A 279 -2.37 -1.15 -6.34
N SER A 280 -1.49 -2.01 -5.82
CA SER A 280 -1.87 -3.39 -5.48
C SER A 280 -2.98 -3.47 -4.44
N GLY A 281 -3.08 -2.47 -3.55
CA GLY A 281 -4.14 -2.39 -2.56
C GLY A 281 -5.52 -2.07 -3.14
N VAL A 282 -5.61 -1.53 -4.37
CA VAL A 282 -6.89 -1.31 -5.06
C VAL A 282 -7.32 -2.51 -5.94
N HIS A 283 -6.51 -3.58 -6.05
CA HIS A 283 -6.84 -4.73 -6.90
C HIS A 283 -8.16 -5.43 -6.51
N GLY A 284 -8.53 -5.39 -5.23
CA GLY A 284 -9.82 -5.90 -4.77
C GLY A 284 -10.99 -5.21 -5.47
N VAL A 285 -10.90 -3.90 -5.70
CA VAL A 285 -11.86 -3.11 -6.48
C VAL A 285 -11.86 -3.57 -7.93
N LEU A 286 -10.68 -3.68 -8.57
CA LEU A 286 -10.58 -4.06 -9.98
C LEU A 286 -11.22 -5.43 -10.25
N HIS A 287 -10.97 -6.41 -9.37
CA HIS A 287 -11.64 -7.71 -9.46
C HIS A 287 -13.17 -7.59 -9.33
N ALA A 288 -13.67 -6.75 -8.43
CA ALA A 288 -15.09 -6.53 -8.26
C ALA A 288 -15.71 -5.86 -9.50
N CYS A 289 -15.02 -4.87 -10.09
CA CYS A 289 -15.43 -4.21 -11.32
C CYS A 289 -15.48 -5.19 -12.50
N GLN A 290 -14.43 -6.01 -12.67
CA GLN A 290 -14.35 -7.01 -13.72
C GLN A 290 -15.49 -8.05 -13.59
N GLN A 291 -15.75 -8.54 -12.38
CA GLN A 291 -16.82 -9.52 -12.13
C GLN A 291 -18.22 -8.94 -12.38
N ALA A 292 -18.43 -7.66 -12.10
CA ALA A 292 -19.72 -6.99 -12.30
C ALA A 292 -19.86 -6.32 -13.67
N TYR A 293 -18.93 -6.54 -14.60
CA TYR A 293 -18.95 -5.95 -15.95
C TYR A 293 -19.08 -4.42 -15.91
N LEU A 294 -18.36 -3.79 -14.97
CA LEU A 294 -18.27 -2.33 -14.92
C LEU A 294 -17.29 -1.83 -15.98
N LYS A 295 -17.50 -0.60 -16.44
CA LYS A 295 -16.55 0.13 -17.28
C LYS A 295 -15.20 0.19 -16.57
N ARG A 296 -14.13 0.17 -17.36
CA ARG A 296 -12.77 0.28 -16.84
C ARG A 296 -12.50 1.68 -16.30
N PRO A 297 -11.90 1.82 -15.11
CA PRO A 297 -11.48 3.10 -14.59
C PRO A 297 -10.21 3.59 -15.30
N GLU A 298 -9.99 4.90 -15.24
CA GLU A 298 -8.69 5.54 -15.44
C GLU A 298 -7.85 5.44 -14.17
N ILE A 299 -6.53 5.28 -14.32
CA ILE A 299 -5.57 5.21 -13.21
C ILE A 299 -4.95 6.59 -12.98
N ASN A 300 -4.75 6.96 -11.72
CA ASN A 300 -4.06 8.19 -11.32
C ASN A 300 -4.70 9.45 -11.92
N TYR A 301 -6.00 9.61 -11.67
CA TYR A 301 -6.77 10.73 -12.19
C TYR A 301 -6.60 11.97 -11.30
N PHE A 302 -6.56 13.15 -11.92
CA PHE A 302 -6.44 14.42 -11.20
C PHE A 302 -7.78 15.13 -11.28
N VAL A 303 -8.34 15.45 -10.13
CA VAL A 303 -9.51 16.32 -10.02
C VAL A 303 -9.01 17.75 -9.98
N GLU A 304 -9.61 18.59 -10.81
CA GLU A 304 -9.37 20.02 -10.83
C GLU A 304 -10.43 20.73 -9.96
N ASP A 305 -10.05 21.83 -9.32
CA ASP A 305 -11.01 22.70 -8.64
C ASP A 305 -11.69 23.68 -9.61
N ASP A 306 -12.58 24.52 -9.09
CA ASP A 306 -13.31 25.53 -9.86
C ASP A 306 -12.38 26.56 -10.56
N PHE A 307 -11.11 26.66 -10.14
CA PHE A 307 -10.11 27.55 -10.72
C PHE A 307 -9.20 26.84 -11.73
N GLY A 308 -9.36 25.54 -11.92
CA GLY A 308 -8.52 24.71 -12.78
C GLY A 308 -7.21 24.28 -12.11
N ASP A 309 -7.08 24.48 -10.79
CA ASP A 309 -5.93 24.03 -10.01
C ASP A 309 -6.12 22.58 -9.54
N PHE A 310 -5.01 21.91 -9.22
CA PHE A 310 -5.04 20.54 -8.72
C PHE A 310 -5.75 20.48 -7.35
N ALA A 311 -6.88 19.77 -7.28
CA ALA A 311 -7.64 19.58 -6.06
C ALA A 311 -7.31 18.27 -5.35
N ALA A 312 -7.35 17.15 -6.08
CA ALA A 312 -7.23 15.82 -5.50
C ALA A 312 -6.72 14.79 -6.51
N ARG A 313 -6.21 13.68 -5.98
CA ARG A 313 -5.72 12.54 -6.76
C ARG A 313 -6.52 11.29 -6.45
N LEU A 314 -7.02 10.65 -7.51
CA LEU A 314 -7.80 9.42 -7.42
C LEU A 314 -6.99 8.26 -7.98
N GLU A 315 -6.84 7.18 -7.21
CA GLU A 315 -6.17 5.96 -7.68
C GLU A 315 -6.92 5.33 -8.86
N LEU A 316 -8.26 5.34 -8.80
CA LEU A 316 -9.14 4.87 -9.87
C LEU A 316 -10.27 5.89 -10.09
N ALA A 317 -10.57 6.22 -11.33
CA ALA A 317 -11.62 7.19 -11.66
C ALA A 317 -12.48 6.78 -12.85
N TRP A 318 -13.73 7.23 -12.85
CA TRP A 318 -14.67 7.18 -13.95
C TRP A 318 -15.13 8.61 -14.26
N PRO A 319 -14.35 9.37 -15.05
CA PRO A 319 -14.57 10.81 -15.20
C PRO A 319 -15.93 11.18 -15.78
N LYS A 320 -16.47 10.36 -16.68
CA LYS A 320 -17.82 10.56 -17.23
C LYS A 320 -18.95 10.54 -16.18
N HIS A 321 -18.66 10.03 -14.99
CA HIS A 321 -19.62 9.88 -13.91
C HIS A 321 -19.24 10.68 -12.66
N ASN A 322 -18.15 11.47 -12.71
CA ASN A 322 -17.55 12.14 -11.55
C ASN A 322 -17.43 11.20 -10.35
N PHE A 323 -17.01 9.95 -10.60
CA PHE A 323 -16.90 8.92 -9.57
C PHE A 323 -15.46 8.44 -9.47
N GLY A 324 -14.96 8.20 -8.28
CA GLY A 324 -13.63 7.62 -8.12
C GLY A 324 -13.38 6.99 -6.77
N ILE A 325 -12.19 6.45 -6.65
CA ILE A 325 -11.69 5.76 -5.48
C ILE A 325 -10.36 6.39 -5.11
N ALA A 326 -10.26 6.80 -3.85
CA ALA A 326 -9.04 7.31 -3.27
C ALA A 326 -8.64 6.53 -2.01
N ILE A 327 -7.34 6.36 -1.79
CA ILE A 327 -6.77 5.77 -0.57
C ILE A 327 -6.68 6.82 0.53
N SER A 328 -6.27 8.04 0.18
CA SER A 328 -6.07 9.17 1.08
C SER A 328 -7.39 9.85 1.43
N VAL A 329 -7.65 10.05 2.72
CA VAL A 329 -8.86 10.72 3.20
C VAL A 329 -8.93 12.17 2.71
N ASN A 330 -7.79 12.86 2.66
CA ASN A 330 -7.73 14.23 2.14
C ASN A 330 -8.15 14.29 0.67
N ASP A 331 -7.68 13.33 -0.15
CA ASP A 331 -8.07 13.26 -1.57
C ASP A 331 -9.58 12.95 -1.73
N ILE A 332 -10.17 12.13 -0.85
CA ILE A 332 -11.62 11.90 -0.81
C ILE A 332 -12.36 13.21 -0.51
N GLU A 333 -11.98 13.90 0.56
CA GLU A 333 -12.63 15.14 1.00
C GLU A 333 -12.52 16.25 -0.05
N ASP A 334 -11.33 16.47 -0.59
CA ASP A 334 -11.06 17.54 -1.55
C ASP A 334 -11.71 17.28 -2.91
N ALA A 335 -11.72 16.03 -3.40
CA ALA A 335 -12.50 15.69 -4.58
C ALA A 335 -14.01 15.86 -4.35
N THR A 336 -14.50 15.50 -3.15
CA THR A 336 -15.92 15.64 -2.81
C THR A 336 -16.37 17.10 -2.78
N LYS A 337 -15.53 18.00 -2.24
CA LYS A 337 -15.77 19.45 -2.30
C LYS A 337 -15.88 19.97 -3.73
N ASN A 338 -15.18 19.35 -4.67
CA ASN A 338 -15.16 19.69 -6.09
C ASN A 338 -16.17 18.87 -6.93
N GLY A 339 -17.26 18.39 -6.31
CA GLY A 339 -18.39 17.79 -7.03
C GLY A 339 -18.20 16.34 -7.48
N TRP A 340 -17.11 15.68 -7.05
CA TRP A 340 -16.92 14.26 -7.29
C TRP A 340 -17.55 13.41 -6.19
N ARG A 341 -18.10 12.26 -6.57
CA ARG A 341 -18.44 11.19 -5.64
C ARG A 341 -17.24 10.27 -5.49
N VAL A 342 -16.46 10.47 -4.44
CA VAL A 342 -15.28 9.63 -4.13
C VAL A 342 -15.53 8.79 -2.91
N VAL A 343 -15.09 7.54 -2.96
CA VAL A 343 -15.23 6.58 -1.84
C VAL A 343 -13.90 5.87 -1.60
N SER A 344 -13.71 5.37 -0.38
CA SER A 344 -12.60 4.48 -0.06
C SER A 344 -12.77 3.10 -0.74
N VAL A 345 -11.69 2.33 -0.79
CA VAL A 345 -11.72 0.94 -1.29
C VAL A 345 -12.77 0.10 -0.55
N ASN A 346 -12.84 0.23 0.77
CA ASN A 346 -13.75 -0.57 1.57
C ASN A 346 -15.22 -0.20 1.33
N GLU A 347 -15.54 1.09 1.28
CA GLU A 347 -16.92 1.56 1.00
C GLU A 347 -17.40 1.10 -0.38
N PHE A 348 -16.52 1.13 -1.37
CA PHE A 348 -16.82 0.57 -2.69
C PHE A 348 -17.12 -0.93 -2.58
N LEU A 349 -16.23 -1.72 -1.98
CA LEU A 349 -16.38 -3.17 -1.90
C LEU A 349 -17.63 -3.62 -1.14
N ASP A 350 -18.09 -2.83 -0.16
CA ASP A 350 -19.30 -3.13 0.59
C ASP A 350 -20.57 -3.05 -0.25
N ASN A 351 -20.63 -2.13 -1.22
CA ASN A 351 -21.88 -1.77 -1.88
C ASN A 351 -21.79 -1.57 -3.40
N TYR A 352 -20.69 -1.93 -4.06
CA TYR A 352 -20.48 -1.66 -5.49
C TYR A 352 -21.61 -2.17 -6.40
N LYS A 353 -22.26 -3.29 -6.03
CA LYS A 353 -23.39 -3.84 -6.80
C LYS A 353 -24.57 -2.87 -6.91
N TYR A 354 -24.75 -2.01 -5.92
CA TYR A 354 -25.80 -0.97 -5.87
C TYR A 354 -25.25 0.40 -6.25
N GLN A 355 -24.07 0.77 -5.73
CA GLN A 355 -23.49 2.11 -5.89
C GLN A 355 -22.96 2.39 -7.31
N ALA A 356 -22.50 1.34 -8.01
CA ALA A 356 -21.88 1.45 -9.32
C ALA A 356 -22.80 1.00 -10.47
N HIS A 357 -24.13 0.99 -10.27
CA HIS A 357 -25.11 0.69 -11.33
C HIS A 357 -24.87 1.57 -12.57
N ASN A 358 -24.59 2.87 -12.36
CA ASN A 358 -24.33 3.83 -13.44
C ASN A 358 -23.00 3.58 -14.18
N LEU A 359 -22.12 2.74 -13.63
CA LEU A 359 -20.81 2.41 -14.21
C LEU A 359 -20.84 1.12 -15.04
N ARG A 360 -21.99 0.44 -15.14
CA ARG A 360 -22.15 -0.74 -16.01
C ARG A 360 -22.04 -0.32 -17.48
N GLU A 361 -21.58 -1.24 -18.31
CA GLU A 361 -21.55 -1.07 -19.77
C GLU A 361 -22.93 -0.80 -20.37
#